data_AF-A0A9D6TRM6-F1
#
_entry.id   AF-A0A9D6TRM6-F1
#
_cell.length_a   1.000
_cell.length_b   1.000
_cell.length_c   1.000
_cell.angle_alpha   90.00
_cell.angle_beta   90.00
_cell.angle_gamma   90.00
#
_symmetry.space_group_name_H-M   'P 1'
#
loop_
_entity.id
_entity.type
_entity.pdbx_description
1 polymer ?
#
loop_
_entity_poly.entity_id
_entity_poly.type
_entity_poly.pdbx_seq_one_letter_code
_entity_poly.pdbx_strand_id
1 'polypeptide(L)'
;MKTSAMSDLCRFLTPAAALLGTFLAATSVAAPAPAKPNILWLLVEDAGPSAYSCHGEQKAAATPNIDRLAAEGMRYDRFYT
;
A
#
# COMPACT_ATOMS: atom_id res chain seq x y z
N MET A 1 10.85 53.10 -14.41
CA MET A 1 11.54 52.44 -13.26
C MET A 1 10.54 51.61 -12.45
N LYS A 2 10.19 50.37 -12.87
CA LYS A 2 9.45 49.41 -12.01
C LYS A 2 9.35 47.96 -12.51
N THR A 3 9.91 47.60 -13.68
CA THR A 3 9.71 46.26 -14.27
C THR A 3 10.84 45.25 -14.03
N SER A 4 12.04 45.67 -13.61
CA SER A 4 13.19 44.75 -13.44
C SER A 4 13.06 43.83 -12.21
N ALA A 5 12.48 44.34 -11.10
CA ALA A 5 12.46 43.62 -9.83
C ALA A 5 11.63 42.33 -9.85
N MET A 6 10.63 42.23 -10.74
CA MET A 6 9.70 41.10 -10.81
C MET A 6 10.26 39.91 -11.62
N SER A 7 11.12 40.19 -12.62
CA SER A 7 11.84 39.14 -13.37
C SER A 7 12.99 38.53 -12.57
N ASP A 8 13.61 39.32 -11.70
CA ASP A 8 14.72 38.86 -10.86
C ASP A 8 14.22 37.95 -9.73
N LEU A 9 13.03 38.22 -9.17
CA LEU A 9 12.37 37.37 -8.18
C LEU A 9 12.03 35.97 -8.73
N CYS A 10 11.63 35.88 -10.00
CA CYS A 10 11.32 34.62 -10.69
C CYS A 10 12.58 33.77 -10.98
N ARG A 11 13.74 34.42 -11.16
CA ARG A 11 15.05 33.77 -11.38
C ARG A 11 15.64 33.16 -10.11
N PHE A 12 15.30 33.67 -8.92
CA PHE A 12 15.77 33.10 -7.65
C PHE A 12 14.82 32.04 -7.06
N LEU A 13 13.53 32.06 -7.41
CA LEU A 13 12.55 31.06 -6.94
C LEU A 13 12.75 29.66 -7.57
N THR A 14 13.26 29.60 -8.80
CA THR A 14 13.47 28.36 -9.56
C THR A 14 14.56 27.45 -8.99
N PRO A 15 15.77 27.92 -8.62
CA PRO A 15 16.79 27.05 -8.03
C PRO A 15 16.43 26.57 -6.61
N ALA A 16 15.71 27.40 -5.82
CA ALA A 16 15.28 27.04 -4.47
C ALA A 16 14.24 25.89 -4.47
N ALA A 17 13.28 25.92 -5.40
CA ALA A 17 12.33 24.83 -5.59
C ALA A 17 13.02 23.54 -6.08
N ALA A 18 14.03 23.66 -6.95
CA ALA A 18 14.80 22.51 -7.43
C ALA A 18 15.64 21.85 -6.32
N LEU A 19 16.26 22.67 -5.45
CA LEU A 19 17.01 22.21 -4.27
C LEU A 19 16.11 21.52 -3.23
N LEU A 20 14.92 22.06 -2.99
CA LEU A 20 13.97 21.45 -2.06
C LEU A 20 13.42 20.12 -2.61
N GLY A 21 13.17 20.03 -3.91
CA GLY A 21 12.76 18.80 -4.59
C GLY A 21 13.83 17.70 -4.54
N THR A 22 15.11 18.07 -4.68
CA THR A 22 16.22 17.10 -4.57
C THR A 22 16.45 16.65 -3.12
N PHE A 23 16.25 17.54 -2.14
CA PHE A 23 16.36 17.18 -0.72
C PHE A 23 15.25 16.22 -0.27
N LEU A 24 14.01 16.41 -0.75
CA LEU A 24 12.90 15.48 -0.48
C LEU A 24 13.08 14.12 -1.17
N ALA A 25 13.69 14.07 -2.35
CA ALA A 25 13.99 12.81 -3.02
C ALA A 25 15.10 12.01 -2.30
N ALA A 26 16.05 12.69 -1.65
CA ALA A 26 17.17 12.06 -0.96
C ALA A 26 16.80 11.37 0.37
N THR A 27 15.63 11.65 0.94
CA THR A 27 15.18 11.04 2.21
C THR A 27 14.39 9.75 2.03
N SER A 28 14.05 9.38 0.79
CA SER A 28 13.34 8.12 0.48
C SER A 28 14.32 6.95 0.29
N VAL A 29 15.05 6.59 1.34
CA VAL A 29 15.75 5.30 1.39
C VAL A 29 14.79 4.28 1.99
N ALA A 30 14.05 3.58 1.13
CA ALA A 30 13.33 2.39 1.54
C ALA A 30 14.35 1.30 1.91
N ALA A 31 14.20 0.69 3.09
CA ALA A 31 15.02 -0.45 3.47
C ALA A 31 14.85 -1.56 2.41
N PRO A 32 15.94 -2.23 1.99
CA PRO A 32 15.83 -3.32 1.03
C PRO A 32 14.90 -4.40 1.60
N ALA A 33 13.96 -4.86 0.78
CA ALA A 33 13.09 -5.96 1.15
C ALA A 33 13.96 -7.17 1.56
N PRO A 34 13.58 -7.92 2.60
CA PRO A 34 14.34 -9.10 2.99
C PRO A 34 14.45 -10.05 1.80
N ALA A 35 15.65 -10.58 1.57
CA ALA A 35 15.94 -11.46 0.42
C ALA A 35 15.05 -12.71 0.38
N LYS A 36 14.48 -13.10 1.53
CA LYS A 36 13.52 -14.18 1.67
C LYS A 36 12.28 -13.68 2.42
N PRO A 37 11.06 -13.91 1.92
CA PRO A 37 9.85 -13.57 2.65
C PRO A 37 9.70 -14.46 3.88
N ASN A 38 9.06 -13.92 4.93
CA ASN A 38 8.57 -14.73 6.04
C ASN A 38 7.24 -15.38 5.62
N ILE A 39 7.04 -16.65 5.98
CA ILE A 39 5.82 -17.39 5.68
C ILE A 39 5.10 -17.66 7.01
N LEU A 40 3.88 -17.16 7.14
CA LEU A 40 2.96 -17.49 8.23
C LEU A 40 1.86 -18.38 7.65
N TRP A 41 1.81 -19.64 8.11
CA TRP A 41 0.76 -20.58 7.69
C TRP A 41 -0.27 -20.72 8.81
N LEU A 42 -1.48 -20.26 8.54
CA LEU A 42 -2.63 -20.39 9.43
C LEU A 42 -3.53 -21.51 8.91
N LEU A 43 -3.92 -22.45 9.78
CA LEU A 43 -4.84 -23.53 9.48
C LEU A 43 -6.00 -23.51 10.49
N VAL A 44 -7.20 -23.80 10.02
CA VAL A 44 -8.42 -23.85 10.84
C VAL A 44 -9.08 -25.20 10.59
N GLU A 45 -9.42 -25.90 11.67
CA GLU A 45 -10.13 -27.18 11.62
C GLU A 45 -11.61 -26.97 11.28
N ASP A 46 -12.18 -27.91 10.52
CA ASP A 46 -13.60 -27.97 10.16
C ASP A 46 -14.19 -26.70 9.53
N ALA A 47 -13.36 -25.88 8.89
CA ALA A 47 -13.80 -24.66 8.23
C ALA A 47 -13.96 -24.85 6.71
N GLY A 48 -15.20 -24.76 6.24
CA GLY A 48 -15.54 -24.68 4.81
C GLY A 48 -15.75 -23.25 4.33
N PRO A 49 -15.97 -23.04 3.02
CA PRO A 49 -16.25 -21.71 2.44
C PRO A 49 -17.39 -20.96 3.13
N SER A 50 -18.42 -21.69 3.58
CA SER A 50 -19.59 -21.13 4.27
C SER A 50 -19.31 -20.50 5.62
N ALA A 51 -18.12 -20.70 6.19
CA ALA A 51 -17.72 -20.09 7.45
C ALA A 51 -17.31 -18.61 7.29
N TYR A 52 -16.89 -18.18 6.10
CA TYR A 52 -16.24 -16.88 5.88
C TYR A 52 -17.08 -15.95 5.00
N SER A 53 -17.28 -14.70 5.44
CA SER A 53 -18.11 -13.72 4.73
C SER A 53 -17.57 -13.36 3.35
N CYS A 54 -16.25 -13.44 3.13
CA CYS A 54 -15.64 -13.21 1.82
C CYS A 54 -16.05 -14.20 0.72
N HIS A 55 -16.73 -15.31 1.04
CA HIS A 55 -17.30 -16.24 0.06
C HIS A 55 -18.77 -15.93 -0.32
N GLY A 56 -19.35 -14.86 0.23
CA GLY A 56 -20.68 -14.37 -0.19
C GLY A 56 -21.86 -15.16 0.40
N GLU A 57 -21.62 -15.99 1.41
CA GLU A 57 -22.62 -16.83 2.06
C GLU A 57 -23.44 -16.01 3.07
N GLN A 58 -24.78 -16.03 2.94
CA GLN A 58 -25.67 -15.17 3.73
C GLN A 58 -25.60 -15.41 5.25
N LYS A 59 -25.22 -16.63 5.66
CA LYS A 59 -25.12 -17.04 7.06
C LYS A 59 -23.68 -17.16 7.55
N ALA A 60 -22.70 -16.67 6.79
CA ALA A 60 -21.30 -16.71 7.21
C ALA A 60 -21.07 -15.85 8.46
N ALA A 61 -20.05 -16.23 9.24
CA ALA A 61 -19.61 -15.40 10.35
C ALA A 61 -19.03 -14.07 9.84
N ALA A 62 -19.15 -13.01 10.64
CA ALA A 62 -18.46 -11.76 10.33
C ALA A 62 -16.96 -11.95 10.53
N THR A 63 -16.18 -11.96 9.44
CA THR A 63 -14.74 -12.24 9.47
C THR A 63 -13.89 -11.09 8.92
N PRO A 64 -13.97 -9.87 9.50
CA PRO A 64 -13.38 -8.66 8.89
C PRO A 64 -11.87 -8.75 8.63
N ASN A 65 -11.13 -9.46 9.49
CA ASN A 65 -9.69 -9.66 9.29
C ASN A 65 -9.39 -10.62 8.12
N ILE A 66 -10.18 -11.69 7.97
CA ILE A 66 -10.04 -12.65 6.86
C ILE A 66 -10.51 -12.01 5.56
N ASP A 67 -11.61 -11.25 5.62
CA ASP A 67 -12.14 -10.52 4.46
C ASP A 67 -11.12 -9.51 3.93
N ARG A 68 -10.43 -8.79 4.82
CA ARG A 68 -9.34 -7.91 4.45
C ARG A 68 -8.17 -8.66 3.81
N LEU A 69 -7.74 -9.79 4.37
CA LEU A 69 -6.68 -10.62 3.76
C LEU A 69 -7.08 -11.12 2.36
N ALA A 70 -8.34 -11.50 2.18
CA ALA A 70 -8.87 -11.92 0.89
C ALA A 70 -8.93 -10.76 -0.14
N ALA A 71 -9.24 -9.54 0.31
CA ALA A 71 -9.30 -8.36 -0.55
C ALA A 71 -7.92 -7.78 -0.92
N GLU A 72 -6.96 -7.82 0.01
CA GLU A 72 -5.59 -7.34 -0.19
C GLU A 72 -4.69 -8.38 -0.89
N GLY A 73 -5.07 -9.66 -0.82
CA GLY A 73 -4.30 -10.78 -1.33
C GLY A 73 -5.01 -11.54 -2.44
N MET A 74 -4.92 -12.87 -2.37
CA MET A 74 -5.56 -13.80 -3.30
C MET A 74 -6.50 -14.73 -2.54
N ARG A 75 -7.73 -14.85 -3.03
CA ARG A 75 -8.75 -15.78 -2.51
C ARG A 75 -9.01 -16.86 -3.56
N TYR A 76 -8.99 -18.12 -3.14
CA TYR A 76 -9.33 -19.25 -4.01
C TYR A 76 -10.83 -19.55 -3.89
N ASP A 77 -11.59 -19.36 -4.96
CA ASP A 77 -13.03 -19.69 -4.99
C ASP A 77 -13.30 -21.19 -5.16
N ARG A 78 -12.28 -21.96 -5.58
CA ARG A 78 -12.36 -23.40 -5.82
C ARG A 78 -11.15 -24.10 -5.24
N PHE A 79 -11.30 -24.65 -4.03
CA PHE A 79 -10.29 -25.44 -3.34
C PHE A 79 -10.88 -26.79 -2.92
N TYR A 80 -10.01 -27.80 -2.79
CA TYR A 80 -10.36 -29.17 -2.47
C TYR A 80 -9.36 -29.71 -1.43
N THR A 81 -9.79 -30.66 -0.60
CA THR A 81 -8.99 -31.31 0.44
C THR A 81 -8.59 -32.71 0.00
#